data_AF-A0A497U6C1-F1
#
_entry.id   AF-A0A497U6C1-F1
#
_cell.length_a   1.000
_cell.length_b   1.000
_cell.length_c   1.000
_cell.angle_alpha   90.00
_cell.angle_beta   90.00
_cell.angle_gamma   90.00
#
_symmetry.space_group_name_H-M   'P 1'
#
loop_
_entity.id
_entity.type
_entity.pdbx_description
1 polymer ?
#
loop_
_entity_poly.entity_id
_entity_poly.type
_entity_poly.pdbx_seq_one_letter_code
_entity_poly.pdbx_strand_id
1 'polypeptide(L)'
;MKTFSSESFLNQKIHGLDFQFIIGDIEGYLKFSEIYIEWQLRRELMAIKRQAAVEKLSQEHLDHLETNAKHHFIVSILLRVRYGRLIAFITSVKWAIESIRNNLADPLPRVRKKESK
;
A
#
# COMPACT_ATOMS: atom_id res chain seq x y z
N MET A 1 -4.87 0.38 29.06
CA MET A 1 -4.58 0.20 27.62
C MET A 1 -4.34 1.60 27.06
N LYS A 2 -3.09 1.99 26.74
CA LYS A 2 -2.81 3.35 26.23
C LYS A 2 -3.41 3.47 24.83
N THR A 3 -4.35 4.39 24.67
CA THR A 3 -4.90 4.80 23.37
C THR A 3 -3.76 5.33 22.50
N PHE A 4 -3.38 4.56 21.48
CA PHE A 4 -2.41 4.99 20.48
C PHE A 4 -3.06 6.12 19.66
N SER A 5 -2.67 7.37 19.90
CA SER A 5 -3.22 8.51 19.16
C SER A 5 -2.43 8.69 17.86
N SER A 6 -3.10 9.00 16.75
CA SER A 6 -2.45 9.27 15.47
C SER A 6 -1.37 10.36 15.59
N GLU A 7 -1.60 11.31 16.49
CA GLU A 7 -0.67 12.40 16.81
C GLU A 7 0.63 11.90 17.48
N SER A 8 0.55 10.87 18.32
CA SER A 8 1.74 10.24 18.91
C SER A 8 2.57 9.44 17.89
N PHE A 9 1.90 8.83 16.91
CA PHE A 9 2.56 8.11 15.81
C PHE A 9 3.28 9.07 14.86
N LEU A 10 2.65 10.19 14.50
CA LEU A 10 3.21 11.20 13.61
C LEU A 10 4.42 11.94 14.22
N ASN A 11 4.52 12.01 15.55
CA ASN A 11 5.61 12.67 16.26
C ASN A 11 6.76 11.72 16.66
N GLN A 12 6.69 10.45 16.29
CA GLN A 12 7.73 9.48 16.62
C GLN A 12 8.95 9.69 15.72
N LYS A 13 10.16 9.70 16.29
CA LYS A 13 11.40 9.81 15.51
C LYS A 13 11.55 8.56 14.62
N ILE A 14 11.32 8.73 13.32
CA ILE A 14 11.51 7.68 12.32
C ILE A 14 13.01 7.66 11.96
N HIS A 15 13.70 6.57 12.30
CA HIS A 15 15.10 6.37 11.97
C HIS A 15 15.28 5.93 10.51
N GLY A 16 16.46 6.14 9.92
CA GLY A 16 16.74 5.77 8.51
C GLY A 16 16.41 4.32 8.15
N LEU A 17 16.57 3.39 9.09
CA LEU A 17 16.22 1.96 8.93
C LEU A 17 14.71 1.73 8.83
N ASP A 18 13.90 2.53 9.52
CA ASP A 18 12.44 2.41 9.50
C ASP A 18 11.87 2.72 8.10
N PHE A 19 12.54 3.59 7.33
CA PHE A 19 12.14 3.88 5.95
C PHE A 19 12.36 2.71 4.99
N GLN A 20 13.42 1.91 5.19
CA GLN A 20 13.65 0.71 4.40
C GLN A 20 12.54 -0.32 4.63
N PHE A 21 12.10 -0.48 5.88
CA PHE A 21 10.97 -1.34 6.21
C PHE A 21 9.65 -0.83 5.62
N ILE A 22 9.36 0.47 5.75
CA ILE A 22 8.14 1.08 5.17
C ILE A 22 8.08 0.88 3.65
N ILE A 23 9.18 1.09 2.93
CA ILE A 23 9.24 0.87 1.47
C ILE A 23 9.06 -0.62 1.15
N GLY A 24 9.69 -1.51 1.92
CA GLY A 24 9.53 -2.96 1.79
C GLY A 24 8.08 -3.42 2.00
N ASP A 25 7.40 -2.88 3.00
CA ASP A 25 5.99 -3.16 3.31
C ASP A 25 5.07 -2.71 2.16
N ILE A 26 5.33 -1.54 1.57
CA ILE A 26 4.59 -1.04 0.41
C ILE A 26 4.77 -1.98 -0.81
N GLU A 27 5.97 -2.51 -1.02
CA GLU A 27 6.22 -3.49 -2.08
C GLU A 27 5.51 -4.83 -1.80
N GLY A 28 5.62 -5.33 -0.56
CA GLY A 28 4.96 -6.57 -0.13
C GLY A 28 3.44 -6.49 -0.27
N TYR A 29 2.85 -5.37 0.15
CA TYR A 29 1.42 -5.09 0.00
C TYR A 29 0.98 -5.12 -1.47
N LEU A 30 1.78 -4.56 -2.39
CA LEU A 30 1.43 -4.61 -3.82
C LEU A 30 1.40 -6.06 -4.32
N LYS A 31 2.48 -6.82 -4.10
CA LYS A 31 2.59 -8.19 -4.60
C LYS A 31 1.44 -9.05 -4.07
N PHE A 32 1.13 -8.92 -2.78
CA PHE A 32 -0.02 -9.58 -2.17
C PHE A 32 -1.34 -9.15 -2.83
N SER A 33 -1.55 -7.84 -3.01
CA SER A 33 -2.78 -7.31 -3.59
C SER A 33 -3.00 -7.78 -5.04
N GLU A 34 -1.95 -7.82 -5.86
CA GLU A 34 -2.06 -8.30 -7.26
C GLU A 34 -2.45 -9.78 -7.32
N ILE A 35 -1.80 -10.63 -6.51
CA ILE A 35 -2.14 -12.06 -6.40
C ILE A 35 -3.57 -12.24 -5.88
N TYR A 36 -3.95 -11.43 -4.87
CA TYR A 36 -5.26 -11.50 -4.27
C TYR A 36 -6.39 -11.07 -5.24
N ILE A 37 -6.15 -10.03 -6.04
CA ILE A 37 -7.07 -9.59 -7.10
C ILE A 37 -7.30 -10.71 -8.11
N GLU A 38 -6.24 -11.40 -8.52
CA GLU A 38 -6.35 -12.54 -9.44
C GLU A 38 -7.21 -13.66 -8.84
N TRP A 39 -7.00 -13.98 -7.56
CA TRP A 39 -7.80 -14.97 -6.85
C TRP A 39 -9.27 -14.56 -6.75
N GLN A 40 -9.55 -13.28 -6.46
CA GLN A 40 -10.91 -12.73 -6.43
C GLN A 40 -11.59 -12.81 -7.80
N LEU A 41 -10.89 -12.46 -8.88
CA LEU A 41 -11.42 -12.59 -10.25
C LEU A 41 -11.81 -14.04 -10.56
N ARG A 42 -10.96 -15.02 -10.22
CA ARG A 42 -11.27 -16.45 -10.43
C ARG A 42 -12.54 -16.86 -9.69
N ARG A 43 -12.69 -16.41 -8.43
CA ARG A 43 -13.90 -16.68 -7.65
C ARG A 43 -15.14 -16.04 -8.25
N GLU A 44 -15.04 -14.80 -8.71
CA GLU A 44 -16.15 -14.09 -9.34
C GLU A 44 -16.60 -14.78 -10.62
N LEU A 45 -15.68 -15.17 -11.49
CA LEU A 45 -16.00 -15.91 -12.71
C LEU A 45 -16.65 -17.27 -12.41
N MET A 46 -16.24 -17.96 -11.34
CA MET A 46 -16.92 -19.18 -10.88
C MET A 46 -18.33 -18.89 -10.36
N ALA A 47 -18.53 -17.79 -9.64
CA ALA A 47 -19.83 -17.38 -9.13
C ALA A 47 -20.80 -17.05 -10.27
N ILE A 48 -20.35 -16.28 -11.27
CA ILE A 48 -21.12 -15.96 -12.49
C ILE A 48 -21.57 -17.23 -13.20
N LYS A 49 -20.66 -18.21 -13.40
CA LYS A 49 -21.00 -19.48 -14.03
C LYS A 49 -22.03 -20.29 -13.25
N ARG A 50 -21.92 -20.32 -11.92
CA ARG A 50 -22.90 -21.01 -11.06
C ARG A 50 -24.26 -20.33 -11.12
N GLN A 51 -24.30 -19.00 -11.04
CA GLN A 51 -25.52 -18.22 -11.12
C GLN A 51 -26.21 -18.43 -12.48
N ALA A 52 -25.47 -18.39 -13.57
CA ALA A 52 -26.02 -18.62 -14.90
C ALA A 52 -26.61 -20.01 -15.09
N ALA A 53 -26.03 -21.04 -14.46
CA ALA A 53 -26.59 -22.38 -14.49
C ALA A 53 -27.93 -22.47 -13.72
N VAL A 54 -28.09 -21.70 -12.64
CA VAL A 54 -29.32 -21.64 -11.83
C VAL A 54 -30.40 -20.80 -12.53
N GLU A 55 -30.03 -19.63 -13.02
CA GLU A 55 -30.94 -18.64 -13.61
C GLU A 55 -31.20 -18.87 -15.11
N LYS A 56 -30.49 -19.82 -15.73
CA LYS A 56 -30.55 -20.11 -17.19
C LYS A 56 -30.32 -18.86 -18.04
N LEU A 57 -29.31 -18.08 -17.68
CA LEU A 57 -28.96 -16.86 -18.41
C LEU A 57 -28.59 -17.18 -19.86
N SER A 58 -28.88 -16.25 -20.78
CA SER A 58 -28.41 -16.36 -22.17
C SER A 58 -26.89 -16.24 -22.24
N GLN A 59 -26.29 -16.82 -23.28
CA GLN A 59 -24.85 -16.74 -23.49
C GLN A 59 -24.35 -15.30 -23.60
N GLU A 60 -25.12 -14.42 -24.25
CA GLU A 60 -24.78 -12.99 -24.35
C GLU A 60 -24.72 -12.29 -22.97
N HIS A 61 -25.68 -12.57 -22.09
CA HIS A 61 -25.66 -12.01 -20.72
C HIS A 61 -24.46 -12.52 -19.93
N LEU A 62 -24.14 -13.80 -20.08
CA LEU A 62 -22.95 -14.42 -19.49
C LEU A 62 -21.66 -13.74 -19.94
N ASP A 63 -21.50 -13.56 -21.24
CA ASP A 63 -20.30 -12.94 -21.83
C ASP A 63 -20.16 -11.48 -21.37
N HIS A 64 -21.28 -10.75 -21.25
CA HIS A 64 -21.30 -9.41 -20.69
C HIS A 64 -20.85 -9.37 -19.22
N LEU A 65 -21.37 -10.28 -18.37
CA LEU A 65 -20.98 -10.37 -16.96
C LEU A 65 -19.50 -10.72 -16.80
N GLU A 66 -19.00 -11.71 -17.56
CA GLU A 66 -17.58 -12.07 -17.54
C GLU A 66 -16.68 -10.92 -18.00
N THR A 67 -17.07 -10.23 -19.07
CA THR A 67 -16.31 -9.10 -19.62
C THR A 67 -16.25 -7.95 -18.61
N ASN A 68 -17.38 -7.64 -17.96
CA ASN A 68 -17.44 -6.60 -16.95
C ASN A 68 -16.58 -6.97 -15.72
N ALA A 69 -16.66 -8.22 -15.24
CA ALA A 69 -15.81 -8.70 -14.16
C ALA A 69 -14.32 -8.60 -14.51
N LYS A 70 -13.91 -9.06 -15.70
CA LYS A 70 -12.53 -8.95 -16.19
C LYS A 70 -12.08 -7.48 -16.22
N HIS A 71 -12.88 -6.57 -16.76
CA HIS A 71 -12.55 -5.14 -16.77
C HIS A 71 -12.42 -4.57 -15.36
N HIS A 72 -13.34 -4.92 -14.45
CA HIS A 72 -13.31 -4.45 -13.07
C HIS A 72 -12.04 -4.86 -12.33
N PHE A 73 -11.69 -6.15 -12.37
CA PHE A 73 -10.55 -6.68 -11.61
C PHE A 73 -9.20 -6.42 -12.30
N ILE A 74 -9.09 -6.64 -13.61
CA ILE A 74 -7.81 -6.55 -14.34
C ILE A 74 -7.44 -5.09 -14.60
N VAL A 75 -8.41 -4.20 -14.78
CA VAL A 75 -8.16 -2.79 -15.10
C VAL A 75 -8.45 -1.91 -13.90
N SER A 76 -9.71 -1.85 -13.46
CA SER A 76 -10.14 -0.80 -12.53
C SER A 76 -9.53 -0.94 -11.13
N ILE A 77 -9.64 -2.10 -10.50
CA ILE A 77 -9.08 -2.35 -9.17
C ILE A 77 -7.55 -2.33 -9.24
N LEU A 78 -6.96 -3.02 -10.22
CA LEU A 78 -5.51 -3.10 -10.36
C LEU A 78 -4.87 -1.71 -10.51
N LEU A 79 -5.48 -0.83 -11.31
CA LEU A 79 -5.02 0.54 -11.47
C LEU A 79 -5.08 1.31 -10.15
N ARG A 80 -6.16 1.19 -9.38
CA ARG A 80 -6.30 1.85 -8.05
C ARG A 80 -5.23 1.37 -7.07
N VAL A 81 -4.96 0.08 -7.03
CA VAL A 81 -3.91 -0.48 -6.15
C VAL A 81 -2.53 0.05 -6.54
N ARG A 82 -2.19 0.04 -7.83
CA ARG A 82 -0.91 0.57 -8.33
C ARG A 82 -0.77 2.07 -8.06
N TYR A 83 -1.84 2.83 -8.26
CA TYR A 83 -1.85 4.27 -7.97
C TYR A 83 -1.72 4.55 -6.47
N GLY A 84 -2.41 3.79 -5.63
CA GLY A 84 -2.28 3.86 -4.17
C GLY A 84 -0.85 3.57 -3.71
N ARG A 85 -0.18 2.57 -4.31
CA ARG A 85 1.25 2.29 -4.04
C ARG A 85 2.13 3.48 -4.40
N LEU A 86 1.94 4.08 -5.57
CA LEU A 86 2.74 5.23 -6.01
C LEU A 86 2.59 6.40 -5.02
N ILE A 87 1.36 6.69 -4.58
CA ILE A 87 1.09 7.72 -3.57
C ILE A 87 1.76 7.37 -2.24
N ALA A 88 1.64 6.12 -1.77
CA ALA A 88 2.26 5.69 -0.52
C ALA A 88 3.79 5.86 -0.58
N PHE A 89 4.41 5.41 -1.68
CA PHE A 89 5.86 5.54 -1.90
C PHE A 89 6.31 7.01 -1.90
N ILE A 90 5.67 7.87 -2.69
CA ILE A 90 6.00 9.30 -2.75
C ILE A 90 5.84 9.96 -1.38
N THR A 91 4.77 9.63 -0.66
CA THR A 91 4.51 10.13 0.70
C THR A 91 5.61 9.70 1.67
N SER A 92 6.00 8.42 1.66
CA SER A 92 7.07 7.89 2.51
C SER A 92 8.41 8.57 2.22
N VAL A 93 8.75 8.79 0.95
CA VAL A 93 9.97 9.51 0.55
C VAL A 93 9.92 10.97 1.00
N LYS A 94 8.78 11.65 0.83
CA LYS A 94 8.61 13.04 1.27
C LYS A 94 8.80 13.16 2.78
N TRP A 95 8.18 12.26 3.56
CA TRP A 95 8.36 12.18 5.01
C TRP A 95 9.81 11.88 5.41
N ALA A 96 10.51 11.04 4.67
CA ALA A 96 11.92 10.76 4.90
C ALA A 96 12.78 12.03 4.76
N ILE A 97 12.61 12.76 3.67
CA ILE A 97 13.35 13.98 3.39
C ILE A 97 13.04 15.04 4.46
N GLU A 98 11.76 15.21 4.82
CA GLU A 98 11.34 16.17 5.83
C GLU A 98 11.88 15.83 7.22
N SER A 99 11.84 14.55 7.61
CA SER A 99 12.45 14.07 8.85
C SER A 99 13.96 14.32 8.87
N ILE A 100 14.68 14.00 7.79
CA ILE A 100 16.13 14.24 7.69
C ILE A 100 16.44 15.74 7.80
N ARG A 101 15.70 16.59 7.08
CA ARG A 101 15.86 18.05 7.13
C ARG A 101 15.65 18.60 8.54
N ASN A 102 14.60 18.16 9.22
CA ASN A 102 14.28 18.63 10.57
C ASN A 102 15.32 18.15 11.60
N ASN A 103 15.86 16.93 11.45
CA ASN A 103 16.89 16.41 12.35
C ASN A 103 18.31 16.96 12.03
N LEU A 104 18.60 17.39 10.80
CA LEU A 104 19.85 18.07 10.44
C LEU A 104 19.92 19.51 10.95
N ALA A 105 18.78 20.13 11.25
CA ALA A 105 18.72 21.47 11.83
C ALA A 105 19.13 21.49 13.32
N ASP A 106 19.18 20.33 13.99
CA ASP A 106 19.71 20.24 15.34
C ASP A 106 21.25 20.28 15.29
N PRO A 107 21.91 21.19 16.05
CA PRO A 107 23.35 21.27 16.08
C PRO A 107 23.92 19.94 16.59
N LEU A 108 24.77 19.31 15.77
CA LEU A 108 25.53 18.12 16.17
C LEU A 108 26.17 18.39 17.55
N PRO A 109 26.05 17.46 18.52
CA PRO A 109 26.61 17.66 19.85
C PRO A 109 28.12 17.89 19.70
N ARG A 110 28.55 19.11 19.97
CA ARG A 110 29.98 19.46 19.97
C ARG A 110 30.64 18.55 20.99
N VAL A 111 31.51 17.66 20.52
CA VAL A 111 32.37 16.86 21.38
C VAL A 111 33.11 17.84 22.30
N ARG A 112 32.78 17.84 23.60
CA ARG A 112 33.55 18.59 24.58
C ARG A 112 34.96 18.01 24.56
N LYS A 113 35.91 18.72 23.96
CA LYS A 113 37.34 18.44 24.18
C LYS A 113 37.54 18.51 25.69
N LYS A 114 37.86 17.38 26.32
CA LYS A 114 38.36 17.37 27.70
C LYS A 114 39.57 18.30 27.73
N GLU A 115 39.48 19.37 28.50
CA GLU A 115 40.66 20.15 28.86
C GLU A 115 41.60 19.22 29.62
N SER A 116 42.75 18.94 29.01
CA SER A 116 43.88 18.33 29.68
C SER A 116 44.36 19.32 30.73
N LYS A 117 44.26 18.94 32.00
CA LYS A 117 45.13 19.51 33.04
C LYS A 117 46.57 19.06 32.82
#